data_AF-A0A368VVT7-F1
#
_entry.id   AF-A0A368VVT7-F1
#
_cell.length_a   1.000
_cell.length_b   1.000
_cell.length_c   1.000
_cell.angle_alpha   90.00
_cell.angle_beta   90.00
_cell.angle_gamma   90.00
#
_symmetry.space_group_name_H-M   'P 1'
#
loop_
_entity.id
_entity.type
_entity.pdbx_description
1 polymer ?
#
loop_
_entity_poly.entity_id
_entity_poly.type
_entity_poly.pdbx_seq_one_letter_code
_entity_poly.pdbx_strand_id
1 'polypeptide(L)'
;MINPRFQPGGDKYESIREDERRAFYDRVEAEKEEIRSAIKTVVSCWTENEIEAGNVPTFEHFIDEYFEWDHQELYPIIIAEMERVEKIIESEKRGRISGVS
;
A
#
# COMPACT_ATOMS: atom_id res chain seq x y z
N MET A 1 -19.55 12.90 59.26
CA MET A 1 -18.60 13.50 58.28
C MET A 1 -18.15 12.38 57.36
N ILE A 2 -18.56 12.40 56.09
CA ILE A 2 -18.25 11.35 55.11
C ILE A 2 -16.94 11.74 54.41
N ASN A 3 -15.96 10.84 54.43
CA ASN A 3 -14.63 11.00 53.85
C ASN A 3 -14.74 11.06 52.31
N PRO A 4 -14.29 12.12 51.62
CA PRO A 4 -14.55 12.32 50.19
C PRO A 4 -13.64 11.50 49.24
N ARG A 5 -13.06 10.39 49.70
CA ARG A 5 -12.00 9.66 48.97
C ARG A 5 -12.44 8.55 48.03
N PHE A 6 -13.73 8.36 47.83
CA PHE A 6 -14.23 7.39 46.84
C PHE A 6 -15.31 8.03 45.98
N GLN A 7 -14.90 8.95 45.10
CA GLN A 7 -15.56 9.03 43.81
C GLN A 7 -15.11 7.81 43.01
N PRO A 8 -16.02 7.08 42.33
CA PRO A 8 -15.63 6.06 41.36
C PRO A 8 -14.95 6.79 40.20
N GLY A 9 -13.64 7.00 40.34
CA GLY A 9 -12.81 7.52 39.28
C GLY A 9 -12.82 6.48 38.18
N GLY A 10 -13.46 6.81 37.05
CA GLY A 10 -13.11 6.22 35.77
C GLY A 10 -11.60 6.31 35.68
N ASP A 11 -10.96 5.15 35.66
CA ASP A 11 -9.57 5.03 36.05
C ASP A 11 -8.74 5.75 34.98
N LYS A 12 -8.15 6.89 35.33
CA LYS A 12 -7.25 7.65 34.44
C LYS A 12 -6.13 6.78 33.84
N TYR A 13 -5.85 5.64 34.47
CA TYR A 13 -4.93 4.63 33.98
C TYR A 13 -5.52 3.75 32.85
N GLU A 14 -6.83 3.56 32.79
CA GLU A 14 -7.50 2.90 31.66
C GLU A 14 -7.46 3.77 30.41
N SER A 15 -7.72 5.08 30.53
CA SER A 15 -7.64 6.01 29.38
C SER A 15 -6.21 6.14 28.83
N ILE A 16 -5.18 6.19 29.69
CA ILE A 16 -3.77 6.21 29.25
C ILE A 16 -3.40 4.92 28.50
N ARG A 17 -3.89 3.76 28.96
CA ARG A 17 -3.67 2.47 28.29
C ARG A 17 -4.38 2.39 26.94
N GLU A 18 -5.54 3.01 26.79
CA GLU A 18 -6.27 3.06 25.52
C GLU A 18 -5.58 3.99 24.50
N ASP A 19 -5.09 5.15 24.94
CA ASP A 19 -4.36 6.09 24.09
C ASP A 19 -3.01 5.51 23.61
N GLU A 20 -2.25 4.86 24.49
CA GLU A 20 -1.00 4.17 24.14
C GLU A 20 -1.24 3.01 23.17
N ARG A 21 -2.32 2.24 23.37
CA ARG A 21 -2.71 1.15 22.47
C ARG A 21 -3.10 1.70 21.09
N ARG A 22 -3.85 2.81 21.03
CA ARG A 22 -4.21 3.47 19.77
C ARG A 22 -2.97 3.96 19.03
N ALA A 23 -2.07 4.66 19.72
CA ALA A 23 -0.82 5.15 19.14
C ALA A 23 0.11 4.02 18.65
N PHE A 24 0.06 2.83 19.25
CA PHE A 24 0.74 1.65 18.72
C PHE A 24 0.11 1.18 17.39
N TYR A 25 -1.21 1.01 17.34
CA TYR A 25 -1.88 0.57 16.11
C TYR A 25 -1.74 1.58 14.97
N ASP A 26 -1.79 2.88 15.26
CA ASP A 26 -1.60 3.93 14.25
C ASP A 26 -0.19 3.86 13.64
N ARG A 27 0.84 3.60 14.45
CA ARG A 27 2.22 3.40 13.97
C ARG A 27 2.35 2.15 13.11
N VAL A 28 1.76 1.03 13.56
CA VAL A 28 1.78 -0.22 12.79
C VAL A 28 1.07 -0.04 11.44
N GLU A 29 -0.03 0.69 11.39
CA GLU A 29 -0.74 0.94 10.14
C GLU A 29 0.06 1.87 9.21
N ALA A 30 0.72 2.89 9.75
CA ALA A 30 1.62 3.75 8.98
C ALA A 30 2.79 2.96 8.37
N GLU A 31 3.46 2.11 9.15
CA GLU A 31 4.54 1.23 8.66
C GLU A 31 4.05 0.29 7.55
N LYS A 32 2.84 -0.28 7.71
CA LYS A 32 2.23 -1.11 6.66
C LYS A 32 1.97 -0.33 5.39
N GLU A 33 1.51 0.92 5.48
CA GLU A 33 1.27 1.74 4.30
C GLU A 33 2.57 2.14 3.61
N GLU A 34 3.64 2.42 4.36
CA GLU A 34 4.97 2.64 3.80
C GLU A 34 5.48 1.42 3.04
N ILE A 35 5.35 0.22 3.62
CA ILE A 35 5.73 -1.04 2.96
C ILE A 35 4.89 -1.24 1.68
N ARG A 36 3.58 -1.02 1.74
CA ARG A 36 2.70 -1.12 0.56
C ARG A 36 3.10 -0.12 -0.54
N SER A 37 3.45 1.11 -0.15
CA SER A 37 3.90 2.14 -1.08
C SER A 37 5.21 1.76 -1.77
N ALA A 38 6.15 1.17 -1.02
CA ALA A 38 7.40 0.67 -1.58
C ALA A 38 7.16 -0.45 -2.60
N ILE A 39 6.29 -1.41 -2.27
CA ILE A 39 5.92 -2.51 -3.17
C ILE A 39 5.30 -1.98 -4.47
N LYS A 40 4.34 -1.05 -4.37
CA LYS A 40 3.71 -0.42 -5.53
C LYS A 40 4.72 0.29 -6.44
N THR A 41 5.72 0.93 -5.85
CA THR A 41 6.78 1.60 -6.59
C THR A 41 7.59 0.61 -7.42
N VAL A 42 8.00 -0.50 -6.83
CA VAL A 42 8.75 -1.56 -7.53
C VAL A 42 7.93 -2.14 -8.67
N VAL A 43 6.67 -2.52 -8.39
CA VAL A 43 5.76 -3.06 -9.41
C VAL A 43 5.53 -2.06 -10.54
N SER A 44 5.38 -0.77 -10.22
CA SER A 44 5.20 0.27 -11.23
C SER A 44 6.39 0.40 -12.15
N CYS A 45 7.59 0.56 -11.59
CA CYS A 45 8.82 0.70 -12.38
C CYS A 45 9.05 -0.55 -13.25
N TRP A 46 8.82 -1.74 -12.70
CA TRP A 46 8.96 -2.96 -13.47
C TRP A 46 7.96 -3.03 -14.64
N THR A 47 6.69 -2.73 -14.38
CA THR A 47 5.63 -2.76 -15.40
C THR A 47 5.91 -1.75 -16.52
N GLU A 48 6.34 -0.53 -16.16
CA GLU A 48 6.76 0.49 -17.11
C GLU A 48 7.92 0.00 -17.99
N ASN A 49 8.97 -0.55 -17.38
CA ASN A 49 10.15 -1.05 -18.09
C ASN A 49 9.79 -2.18 -19.07
N GLU A 50 8.94 -3.11 -18.67
CA GLU A 50 8.48 -4.20 -19.55
C GLU A 50 7.74 -3.66 -20.78
N ILE A 51 6.83 -2.70 -20.57
CA ILE A 51 6.08 -2.08 -21.67
C ILE A 51 7.00 -1.27 -22.59
N GLU A 52 7.99 -0.55 -22.04
CA GLU A 52 9.00 0.19 -22.80
C GLU A 52 9.93 -0.72 -23.61
N ALA A 53 10.25 -1.90 -23.06
CA ALA A 53 10.98 -2.95 -23.77
C ALA A 53 10.15 -3.62 -24.88
N GLY A 54 8.84 -3.35 -24.94
CA GLY A 54 7.91 -3.95 -25.90
C GLY A 54 7.38 -5.32 -25.48
N ASN A 55 7.57 -5.70 -24.21
CA ASN A 55 7.03 -6.91 -23.62
C ASN A 55 5.60 -6.67 -23.10
N VAL A 56 4.89 -7.77 -22.83
CA VAL A 56 3.63 -7.75 -22.09
C VAL A 56 3.95 -8.09 -20.65
N PRO A 57 3.77 -7.17 -19.69
CA PRO A 57 4.00 -7.45 -18.29
C PRO A 57 2.97 -8.49 -17.81
N THR A 58 3.45 -9.64 -17.32
CA THR A 58 2.59 -10.68 -16.74
C THR A 58 3.01 -10.96 -15.32
N PHE A 59 2.07 -11.45 -14.51
CA PHE A 59 2.37 -11.83 -13.14
C PHE A 59 3.42 -12.94 -13.08
N GLU A 60 3.36 -13.90 -14.00
CA GLU A 60 4.33 -14.99 -14.12
C GLU A 60 5.75 -14.45 -14.36
N HIS A 61 5.90 -13.44 -15.22
CA HIS A 61 7.21 -12.84 -15.47
C HIS A 61 7.72 -12.07 -14.23
N PHE A 62 6.82 -11.38 -13.53
CA PHE A 62 7.16 -10.67 -12.30
C PHE A 62 7.67 -11.62 -11.20
N ILE A 63 6.99 -12.76 -10.96
CA ILE A 63 7.41 -13.71 -9.92
C ILE A 63 8.71 -14.46 -10.29
N ASP A 64 9.01 -14.60 -11.58
CA ASP A 64 10.29 -15.17 -12.01
C ASP A 64 11.47 -14.23 -11.69
N GLU A 65 11.27 -12.92 -11.81
CA GLU A 65 12.30 -11.91 -11.49
C GLU A 65 12.45 -11.65 -9.98
N TYR A 66 11.33 -11.69 -9.23
CA TYR A 66 11.28 -11.41 -7.79
C TYR A 66 10.95 -12.65 -6.95
N PHE A 67 11.49 -13.82 -7.32
CA PHE A 67 11.12 -15.13 -6.77
C PHE A 67 11.23 -15.27 -5.25
N GLU A 68 11.98 -14.39 -4.58
CA GLU A 68 12.17 -14.38 -3.14
C GLU A 68 11.02 -13.74 -2.35
N TRP A 69 10.04 -13.12 -3.03
CA TRP A 69 8.92 -12.45 -2.39
C TRP A 69 7.79 -13.42 -2.02
N ASP A 70 7.03 -13.10 -0.97
CA ASP A 70 5.79 -13.83 -0.65
C ASP A 70 4.65 -13.40 -1.59
N HIS A 71 4.66 -13.96 -2.79
CA HIS A 71 3.71 -13.60 -3.83
C HIS A 71 2.26 -13.96 -3.51
N GLN A 72 2.00 -14.90 -2.58
CA GLN A 72 0.62 -15.25 -2.23
C GLN A 72 -0.07 -14.11 -1.49
N GLU A 73 0.63 -13.49 -0.54
CA GLU A 73 0.10 -12.34 0.20
C GLU A 73 0.08 -11.07 -0.68
N LEU A 74 1.07 -10.92 -1.56
CA LEU A 74 1.25 -9.71 -2.36
C LEU A 74 0.46 -9.70 -3.67
N TYR A 75 -0.07 -10.84 -4.13
CA TYR A 75 -0.80 -10.97 -5.39
C TYR A 75 -1.82 -9.85 -5.66
N PRO A 76 -2.73 -9.49 -4.72
CA PRO A 76 -3.73 -8.47 -4.99
C PRO A 76 -3.13 -7.09 -5.21
N ILE A 77 -2.01 -6.78 -4.54
CA ILE A 77 -1.31 -5.50 -4.66
C ILE A 77 -0.58 -5.43 -6.00
N ILE A 78 0.12 -6.50 -6.36
CA ILE A 78 0.89 -6.58 -7.60
C ILE A 78 -0.03 -6.43 -8.81
N ILE A 79 -1.08 -7.25 -8.92
CA ILE A 79 -2.01 -7.21 -10.06
C ILE A 79 -2.70 -5.85 -10.18
N ALA A 80 -3.21 -5.31 -9.07
CA ALA A 80 -3.90 -4.03 -9.10
C ALA A 80 -2.99 -2.89 -9.56
N GLU A 81 -1.71 -2.93 -9.18
CA GLU A 81 -0.74 -1.91 -9.56
C GLU A 81 -0.29 -2.05 -11.02
N MET A 82 -0.06 -3.28 -11.50
CA MET A 82 0.21 -3.55 -12.92
C MET A 82 -0.91 -2.99 -13.80
N GLU A 83 -2.17 -3.33 -13.50
CA GLU A 83 -3.33 -2.83 -14.24
C GLU A 83 -3.44 -1.30 -14.20
N ARG A 84 -3.11 -0.67 -13.07
CA ARG A 84 -3.14 0.79 -12.91
C ARG A 84 -2.16 1.44 -13.87
N VAL A 85 -0.94 0.93 -13.92
CA VAL A 85 0.15 1.45 -14.75
C VAL A 85 -0.16 1.27 -16.23
N GLU A 86 -0.64 0.08 -16.62
CA GLU A 86 -1.09 -0.18 -17.99
C GLU A 86 -2.15 0.83 -18.44
N LYS A 87 -3.19 1.06 -17.62
CA LYS A 87 -4.26 2.03 -17.91
C LYS A 87 -3.73 3.46 -18.08
N ILE A 88 -2.76 3.86 -17.26
CA ILE A 88 -2.13 5.19 -17.37
C ILE A 88 -1.40 5.31 -18.69
N ILE A 89 -0.52 4.35 -19.01
CA ILE A 89 0.27 4.37 -20.25
C ILE A 89 -0.64 4.32 -21.48
N GLU A 90 -1.69 3.51 -21.47
CA GLU A 90 -2.69 3.49 -22.54
C GLU A 90 -3.37 4.84 -22.70
N SER A 91 -3.76 5.49 -21.60
CA SER A 91 -4.41 6.80 -21.64
C SER A 91 -3.48 7.88 -22.21
N GLU A 92 -2.20 7.84 -21.87
CA GLU A 92 -1.19 8.75 -22.41
C GLU A 92 -0.97 8.54 -23.90
N LYS A 93 -0.86 7.26 -24.33
CA LYS A 93 -0.74 6.90 -25.75
C LYS A 93 -1.95 7.43 -26.53
N ARG A 94 -3.18 7.30 -26.00
CA ARG A 94 -4.40 7.82 -26.63
C ARG A 94 -4.44 9.36 -26.67
N GLY A 95 -4.08 10.03 -25.57
CA GLY A 95 -4.06 11.48 -25.46
C GLY A 95 -3.07 12.16 -26.42
N ARG A 96 -1.95 11.49 -26.75
CA ARG A 96 -0.97 11.98 -27.73
C ARG A 96 -1.46 11.92 -29.19
N ILE A 97 -2.52 11.16 -29.50
CA ILE A 97 -3.00 10.97 -30.89
C ILE A 97 -4.05 12.03 -31.30
N SER A 98 -4.68 12.75 -30.35
CA SER A 98 -5.75 13.72 -30.63
C SER A 98 -5.31 15.13 -31.10
N GLY A 99 -4.09 15.30 -31.61
CA GLY A 99 -3.50 16.62 -31.90
C GLY A 99 -2.97 16.86 -33.31
N VAL A 100 -3.31 16.03 -34.30
CA VAL A 100 -2.89 16.26 -35.70
C VAL A 100 -4.09 16.16 -36.64
N SER A 101 -4.75 17.29 -36.88
CA SER A 101 -5.47 17.64 -38.11
C SER A 101 -5.67 19.15 -38.16
#